data_AF-A0A0D3A0W7-F1
#
_entry.id   AF-A0A0D3A0W7-F1
#
_cell.length_a   1.000
_cell.length_b   1.000
_cell.length_c   1.000
_cell.angle_alpha   90.00
_cell.angle_beta   90.00
_cell.angle_gamma   90.00
#
_symmetry.space_group_name_H-M   'P 1'
#
loop_
_entity.id
_entity.type
_entity.pdbx_description
1 polymer ?
#
loop_
_entity_poly.entity_id
_entity_poly.type
_entity_poly.pdbx_seq_one_letter_code
_entity_poly.pdbx_strand_id
1 'polypeptide(L)' 'MAPKKDKVPPPSSKPAKSGGGKQKKKINGSLARRAIRELMAKGVIRMVAAHSSQQIYTRATNT' A
#
# COMPACT_ATOMS: atom_id res chain seq x y z
N MET A 1 30.15 28.72 42.57
CA MET A 1 30.55 28.25 41.22
C MET A 1 29.96 26.86 41.04
N ALA A 2 28.85 26.72 40.33
CA ALA A 2 28.10 25.46 40.21
C ALA A 2 28.59 24.66 38.99
N PRO A 3 28.74 23.32 39.07
CA PRO A 3 29.12 22.52 37.92
C PRO A 3 27.94 22.40 36.94
N LYS A 4 28.17 22.75 35.68
CA LYS A 4 27.21 22.56 34.58
C LYS A 4 27.10 21.07 34.30
N LYS A 5 25.89 20.51 34.43
CA LYS A 5 25.56 19.12 34.15
C LYS A 5 25.35 18.97 32.64
N ASP A 6 26.35 18.49 31.93
CA ASP A 6 26.26 18.20 30.49
C ASP A 6 25.21 17.12 30.23
N LYS A 7 24.08 17.52 29.64
CA LYS A 7 23.00 16.65 29.22
C LYS A 7 23.38 15.98 27.90
N VAL A 8 23.87 14.75 27.96
CA VAL A 8 24.13 13.88 26.80
C VAL A 8 22.85 13.76 25.95
N PRO A 9 22.86 14.00 24.62
CA PRO A 9 21.68 13.80 23.80
C PRO A 9 21.35 12.29 23.73
N PRO A 10 20.06 11.91 23.75
CA PRO A 10 19.68 10.51 23.61
C PRO A 10 20.15 9.98 22.25
N PRO A 11 20.70 8.76 22.16
CA PRO A 11 20.94 8.13 20.87
C PRO A 11 19.58 7.92 20.22
N SER A 12 19.31 8.64 19.13
CA SER A 12 18.13 8.45 18.29
C SER A 12 18.25 7.13 17.54
N SER A 13 18.12 6.01 18.24
CA SER A 13 17.80 4.72 17.63
C SER A 13 16.36 4.82 17.11
N LYS A 14 16.22 5.29 15.87
CA LYS A 14 14.99 5.07 15.11
C LYS A 14 14.69 3.57 15.22
N PRO A 15 13.51 3.15 15.72
CA PRO A 15 13.17 1.75 15.74
C PRO A 15 13.19 1.27 14.29
N ALA A 16 14.06 0.30 14.00
CA ALA A 16 14.02 -0.43 12.74
C ALA A 16 12.70 -1.19 12.71
N LYS A 17 11.67 -0.56 12.13
CA LYS A 17 10.44 -1.24 11.77
C LYS A 17 10.85 -2.27 10.71
N SER A 18 11.06 -3.50 11.15
CA SER A 18 11.08 -4.69 10.27
C SER A 18 9.69 -4.80 9.66
N GLY A 19 9.45 -3.97 8.65
CA GLY A 19 8.28 -4.09 7.79
C GLY A 19 8.55 -5.29 6.92
N GLY A 20 8.05 -6.47 7.33
CA GLY A 20 7.97 -7.66 6.49
C GLY A 20 7.27 -7.29 5.18
N GLY A 21 8.08 -6.95 4.18
CA GLY A 21 7.61 -6.41 2.92
C GLY A 21 6.96 -7.51 2.12
N LYS A 22 5.62 -7.54 2.08
CA LYS A 22 4.89 -8.28 1.04
C LYS A 22 5.50 -7.89 -0.30
N GLN A 23 6.10 -8.85 -0.98
CA GLN A 23 6.71 -8.69 -2.29
C GLN A 23 5.59 -8.34 -3.27
N LYS A 24 5.38 -7.04 -3.50
CA LYS A 24 4.44 -6.57 -4.51
C LYS A 24 5.01 -7.00 -5.86
N LYS A 25 4.25 -7.76 -6.65
CA LYS A 25 4.57 -7.94 -8.07
C LYS A 25 4.77 -6.54 -8.65
N LYS A 26 5.96 -6.28 -9.20
CA LYS A 26 6.35 -4.99 -9.81
C LYS A 26 5.59 -4.82 -11.13
N ILE A 27 4.27 -4.68 -11.06
CA ILE A 27 3.45 -4.32 -12.20
C ILE A 27 3.30 -2.80 -12.22
N ASN A 28 3.49 -2.19 -13.39
CA ASN A 28 3.22 -0.77 -13.56
C ASN A 28 1.73 -0.50 -13.33
N GLY A 29 1.40 0.60 -12.65
CA GLY A 29 0.01 0.96 -12.37
C GLY A 29 -0.85 1.11 -13.63
N SER A 30 -0.25 1.52 -14.75
CA SER A 30 -0.90 1.57 -16.06
C SER A 30 -1.29 0.19 -16.59
N LEU A 31 -0.42 -0.80 -16.46
CA LEU A 31 -0.68 -2.19 -16.85
C LEU A 31 -1.79 -2.79 -15.99
N ALA A 32 -1.77 -2.54 -14.67
CA ALA A 32 -2.82 -2.98 -13.77
C ALA A 32 -4.20 -2.43 -14.17
N ARG A 33 -4.27 -1.14 -14.54
CA ARG A 33 -5.52 -0.50 -15.01
C ARG A 33 -6.02 -1.11 -16.32
N ARG A 34 -5.12 -1.43 -17.26
CA ARG A 34 -5.49 -2.12 -18.52
C ARG A 34 -6.06 -3.51 -18.24
N ALA A 35 -5.38 -4.31 -17.42
CA ALA A 35 -5.85 -5.64 -17.05
C ALA A 35 -7.21 -5.60 -16.35
N ILE A 36 -7.45 -4.62 -15.47
CA ILE A 36 -8.77 -4.43 -14.83
C ILE A 36 -9.86 -4.17 -15.88
N ARG A 37 -9.61 -3.30 -16.87
CA ARG A 37 -10.58 -3.04 -17.96
C ARG A 37 -10.88 -4.29 -18.78
N GLU A 38 -9.86 -5.09 -19.11
CA GLU A 38 -10.05 -6.35 -19.81
C GLU A 38 -10.85 -7.37 -19.00
N LEU A 39 -10.57 -7.49 -17.70
CA LEU A 39 -11.30 -8.39 -16.80
C LEU A 39 -12.75 -7.96 -16.59
N MET A 40 -13.03 -6.65 -16.61
CA MET A 40 -14.40 -6.13 -16.61
C MET A 40 -15.12 -6.44 -17.92
N ALA A 41 -14.47 -6.23 -19.06
CA ALA A 41 -15.06 -6.51 -20.36
C ALA A 41 -15.38 -8.01 -20.53
N LYS A 42 -14.55 -8.89 -19.96
CA LYS A 42 -14.81 -10.33 -19.90
C LYS A 42 -15.90 -10.72 -18.89
N GLY A 43 -16.38 -9.78 -18.07
CA GLY A 43 -17.36 -10.04 -17.02
C GLY A 43 -16.83 -10.89 -15.86
N VAL A 44 -15.51 -11.02 -15.69
CA VAL A 44 -14.89 -11.84 -14.64
C VAL A 44 -14.82 -11.09 -13.30
N ILE A 45 -14.76 -9.75 -13.34
CA ILE A 45 -14.77 -8.89 -12.16
C ILE A 45 -15.80 -7.78 -12.33
N ARG A 46 -16.36 -7.32 -11.20
CA ARG A 46 -17.27 -6.18 -11.13
C ARG A 46 -16.77 -5.13 -10.16
N MET A 47 -17.03 -3.87 -10.47
CA MET A 47 -16.81 -2.78 -9.52
C MET A 47 -17.90 -2.82 -8.45
N VAL A 48 -17.49 -2.74 -7.19
CA VAL A 48 -18.43 -2.68 -6.05
C VAL A 48 -18.49 -1.27 -5.50
N ALA A 49 -17.33 -0.62 -5.37
CA ALA A 49 -17.24 0.74 -4.90
C ALA A 49 -16.07 1.47 -5.56
N ALA A 50 -16.29 2.73 -5.89
CA ALA A 50 -15.26 3.66 -6.33
C ALA A 50 -15.12 4.77 -5.28
N HIS A 51 -13.95 4.85 -4.65
CA HIS A 51 -13.55 5.95 -3.79
C HIS A 51 -12.41 6.73 -4.46
N SER A 52 -12.18 7.96 -4.03
CA SER A 52 -11.19 8.86 -4.63
C SER A 52 -9.76 8.31 -4.58
N SER A 53 -9.43 7.58 -3.51
CA SER A 53 -8.11 6.97 -3.31
C SER A 53 -8.05 5.48 -3.64
N GLN A 54 -9.20 4.81 -3.81
CA GLN A 54 -9.26 3.36 -3.97
C GLN A 54 -10.46 2.91 -4.81
N GLN A 55 -10.19 2.03 -5.77
CA GLN A 55 -11.23 1.33 -6.51
C GLN A 55 -11.29 -0.13 -6.04
N ILE A 56 -12.49 -0.60 -5.70
CA ILE A 56 -12.71 -1.94 -5.15
C ILE A 56 -13.40 -2.80 -6.21
N TYR A 57 -12.72 -3.87 -6.59
CA TYR A 57 -13.19 -4.88 -7.53
C TYR A 57 -13.38 -6.21 -6.84
N THR A 58 -14.46 -6.90 -7.20
CA THR A 58 -14.74 -8.26 -6.71
C THR A 58 -14.92 -9.19 -7.88
N ARG A 59 -14.69 -10.49 -7.64
CA ARG A 59 -14.98 -11.53 -8.62
C ARG A 59 -16.47 -11.53 -8.94
N ALA A 60 -16.80 -11.59 -10.23
CA ALA A 60 -18.14 -11.86 -10.69
C ALA A 60 -18.40 -13.37 -10.53
N THR A 61 -19.32 -13.71 -9.64
CA THR A 61 -19.95 -15.04 -9.61
C THR A 61 -21.18 -14.93 -10.48
N ASN A 62 -21.10 -15.42 -11.72
CA ASN A 62 -22.26 -15.51 -12.59
C ASN A 62 -23.35 -16.33 -11.89
N THR A 63 -24.51 -15.72 -11.66
CA THR A 63 -25.80 -16.38 -11.47
C THR A 63 -26.62 -16.12 -12.71
#